data_AF-A0A381XFQ3-F1
#
_entry.id   AF-A0A381XFQ3-F1
#
_cell.length_a   1.000
_cell.length_b   1.000
_cell.length_c   1.000
_cell.angle_alpha   90.00
_cell.angle_beta   90.00
_cell.angle_gamma   90.00
#
_symmetry.space_group_name_H-M   'P 1'
#
loop_
_entity.id
_entity.type
_entity.pdbx_description
1 polymer ?
#
loop_
_entity_poly.entity_id
_entity_poly.type
_entity_poly.pdbx_seq_one_letter_code
_entity_poly.pdbx_strand_id
1 'polypeptide(L)' 'LDMGPYLTYAESVSKVRQDKKEFIELLNEALKIDILSAKDFQLTNTISRNRAEWLLENIDEFFY' A
#
# COMPACT_ATOMS: atom_id res chain seq x y z
N LEU A 1 -13.33 3.95 1.48
CA LEU A 1 -12.32 4.48 0.55
C LEU A 1 -11.58 3.30 -0.05
N ASP A 2 -11.10 3.39 -1.29
CA ASP A 2 -10.32 2.34 -1.94
C ASP A 2 -8.82 2.51 -1.63
N MET A 3 -8.16 1.42 -1.23
CA MET A 3 -6.71 1.36 -0.94
C MET A 3 -5.86 1.20 -2.20
N GLY A 4 -6.44 0.69 -3.30
CA GLY A 4 -5.74 0.34 -4.53
C GLY A 4 -4.83 1.43 -5.07
N PRO A 5 -5.28 2.70 -5.20
CA PRO A 5 -4.46 3.78 -5.75
C PRO A 5 -3.15 4.02 -5.00
N TYR A 6 -3.14 3.91 -3.67
CA TYR A 6 -1.94 4.08 -2.86
C TYR A 6 -0.90 2.98 -3.14
N LEU A 7 -1.36 1.73 -3.21
CA LEU A 7 -0.50 0.59 -3.52
C LEU A 7 0.05 0.69 -4.94
N THR A 8 -0.79 0.99 -5.92
CA THR A 8 -0.35 1.12 -7.32
C THR A 8 0.74 2.20 -7.45
N TYR A 9 0.56 3.35 -6.82
CA TYR A 9 1.56 4.41 -6.88
C TYR A 9 2.85 4.00 -6.16
N ALA A 10 2.76 3.45 -4.94
CA ALA A 10 3.92 2.97 -4.21
C ALA A 10 4.72 1.95 -5.03
N GLU A 11 4.04 0.95 -5.61
CA GLU A 11 4.70 -0.15 -6.31
C GLU A 11 5.23 0.23 -7.70
N SER A 12 4.48 1.01 -8.47
CA SER A 12 4.83 1.34 -9.87
C SER A 12 5.64 2.62 -10.01
N VAL A 13 5.61 3.52 -9.02
CA VAL A 13 6.29 4.82 -9.08
C VAL A 13 7.37 4.93 -8.00
N SER A 14 7.02 4.92 -6.72
CA SER A 14 7.97 5.18 -5.63
C SER A 14 9.09 4.13 -5.58
N LYS A 15 8.75 2.85 -5.75
CA LYS A 15 9.72 1.75 -5.84
C LYS A 15 10.68 1.90 -7.01
N VAL A 16 10.16 2.24 -8.20
CA VAL A 16 10.96 2.44 -9.42
C VAL A 16 11.90 3.64 -9.26
N ARG A 17 11.46 4.69 -8.59
CA ARG A 17 12.25 5.89 -8.28
C ARG A 17 13.22 5.71 -7.11
N GLN A 18 13.20 4.55 -6.43
CA GLN A 18 13.96 4.30 -5.21
C GLN A 18 13.64 5.31 -4.08
N ASP A 19 12.42 5.87 -4.07
CA ASP A 19 11.95 6.73 -2.99
C ASP A 19 11.35 5.87 -1.87
N LYS A 20 12.22 5.37 -0.98
CA LYS A 20 11.81 4.53 0.17
C LYS A 20 10.86 5.27 1.10
N LYS A 21 11.03 6.59 1.26
CA LYS A 21 10.22 7.39 2.17
C LYS A 21 8.78 7.51 1.65
N GLU A 22 8.61 7.92 0.40
CA GLU A 22 7.30 8.04 -0.25
C GLU A 22 6.58 6.69 -0.28
N PHE A 23 7.32 5.61 -0.56
CA PHE A 23 6.79 4.25 -0.53
C PHE A 23 6.19 3.89 0.84
N ILE A 24 6.92 4.13 1.93
CA ILE A 24 6.46 3.85 3.29
C ILE A 24 5.25 4.73 3.66
N GLU A 25 5.30 6.02 3.30
CA GLU A 25 4.22 6.96 3.59
C GLU A 25 2.92 6.52 2.91
N LEU A 26 2.95 6.21 1.62
CA LEU A 26 1.77 5.77 0.88
C LEU A 26 1.15 4.48 1.42
N LEU A 27 1.96 3.48 1.77
CA LEU A 27 1.45 2.23 2.34
C LEU A 27 0.83 2.45 3.72
N ASN A 28 1.43 3.29 4.56
CA ASN A 28 0.85 3.63 5.86
C ASN A 28 -0.43 4.46 5.74
N GLU A 29 -0.52 5.39 4.77
CA GLU A 29 -1.77 6.10 4.49
C GLU A 29 -2.88 5.13 4.03
N ALA A 30 -2.55 4.14 3.20
CA ALA A 30 -3.50 3.10 2.81
C ALA A 30 -4.02 2.31 4.02
N LEU A 31 -3.13 1.93 4.95
CA LEU A 31 -3.48 1.12 6.12
C LEU A 31 -4.42 1.81 7.12
N LYS A 32 -4.47 3.16 7.10
CA LYS A 32 -5.41 3.96 7.91
C LYS A 32 -6.86 3.88 7.42
N ILE A 33 -7.11 3.39 6.21
CA ILE A 33 -8.46 3.27 5.66
C ILE A 33 -9.25 2.23 6.45
N ASP A 34 -10.42 2.60 6.97
CA ASP A 34 -11.37 1.64 7.54
C ASP A 34 -12.05 0.86 6.41
N ILE A 35 -11.60 -0.39 6.24
CA ILE A 35 -12.05 -1.29 5.16
C ILE A 35 -13.41 -1.93 5.44
N LEU A 36 -13.87 -1.92 6.69
CA LEU A 36 -15.18 -2.46 7.08
C LEU A 36 -16.30 -1.47 6.78
N SER A 37 -15.98 -0.17 6.74
CA SER A 37 -16.93 0.90 6.43
C SER A 37 -17.35 0.97 4.95
N ALA A 38 -16.56 0.41 4.02
CA ALA A 38 -16.76 0.54 2.58
C ALA A 38 -17.09 -0.82 1.92
N LYS A 39 -18.38 -1.21 1.97
CA LYS A 39 -18.85 -2.53 1.48
C LYS A 39 -18.47 -2.81 0.03
N ASP A 40 -18.56 -1.82 -0.86
CA ASP A 40 -18.27 -1.99 -2.29
C ASP A 40 -16.79 -2.32 -2.58
N PHE A 41 -15.89 -1.94 -1.67
CA PHE A 41 -14.46 -2.15 -1.79
C PHE A 41 -13.92 -3.15 -0.78
N GLN A 42 -14.77 -3.79 0.03
CA GLN A 42 -14.32 -4.59 1.17
C GLN A 42 -13.33 -5.67 0.75
N LEU A 43 -13.66 -6.46 -0.29
CA LEU A 43 -12.78 -7.52 -0.78
C LEU A 43 -11.44 -6.98 -1.28
N THR A 44 -11.48 -5.99 -2.17
CA THR A 44 -10.27 -5.38 -2.75
C THR A 44 -9.39 -4.78 -1.66
N ASN A 45 -9.98 -4.06 -0.72
CA ASN A 45 -9.28 -3.46 0.39
C ASN A 45 -8.67 -4.49 1.34
N THR A 46 -9.33 -5.62 1.60
CA THR A 46 -8.74 -6.72 2.38
C THR A 46 -7.47 -7.24 1.70
N ILE A 47 -7.52 -7.46 0.38
CA ILE A 47 -6.35 -7.92 -0.39
C ILE A 47 -5.24 -6.86 -0.37
N SER A 48 -5.59 -5.58 -0.60
CA SER A 48 -4.65 -4.47 -0.57
C SER A 48 -4.02 -4.26 0.81
N ARG A 49 -4.76 -4.45 1.90
CA ARG A 49 -4.21 -4.39 3.26
C ARG A 49 -3.11 -5.44 3.48
N ASN A 50 -3.42 -6.71 3.18
CA ASN A 50 -2.46 -7.80 3.33
C ASN A 50 -1.20 -7.55 2.46
N ARG A 51 -1.40 -7.01 1.26
CA ARG A 51 -0.28 -6.65 0.36
C ARG A 51 0.56 -5.51 0.92
N ALA A 52 -0.05 -4.46 1.47
CA ALA A 52 0.66 -3.33 2.06
C ALA A 52 1.49 -3.75 3.28
N GLU A 53 0.94 -4.59 4.15
CA GLU A 53 1.65 -5.16 5.30
C GLU A 53 2.87 -5.98 4.84
N TRP A 54 2.67 -6.90 3.89
CA TRP A 54 3.76 -7.71 3.35
C TRP A 54 4.85 -6.85 2.69
N LEU A 55 4.48 -5.80 1.94
CA LEU A 55 5.45 -4.90 1.32
C LEU A 55 6.29 -4.12 2.33
N LEU A 56 5.71 -3.74 3.47
CA LEU A 56 6.42 -3.08 4.56
C LEU A 56 7.36 -4.06 5.28
N GLU A 57 6.92 -5.30 5.52
CA GLU A 57 7.75 -6.35 6.13
C GLU A 57 8.97 -6.73 5.28
N ASN A 58 8.82 -6.69 3.95
CA ASN A 58 9.87 -7.09 3.00
C ASN A 58 10.54 -5.89 2.32
N ILE A 59 10.47 -4.71 2.95
CA ILE A 59 10.89 -3.46 2.30
C ILE A 59 12.35 -3.44 1.87
N ASP A 60 13.22 -4.12 2.60
CA ASP A 60 14.65 -4.17 2.33
C ASP A 60 14.98 -5.00 1.08
N GLU A 61 14.01 -5.74 0.50
CA GLU A 61 14.16 -6.41 -0.79
C GLU A 61 14.05 -5.44 -1.98
N PHE A 62 13.49 -4.24 -1.78
CA PHE A 62 13.12 -3.34 -2.87
C PHE A 62 13.97 -2.08 -3.00
N PHE A 63 14.73 -1.72 -1.95
CA PHE A 63 15.47 -0.46 -1.86
C PHE A 63 16.92 -0.71 -1.40
N TYR A 64 17.89 -0.13 -2.13
CA TYR A 64 19.34 -0.25 -1.88
C TYR A 64 20.05 1.10 -1.79
#